data_AF-A0A969PFJ5-F1
#
_entry.id   AF-A0A969PFJ5-F1
#
_cell.length_a   1.000
_cell.length_b   1.000
_cell.length_c   1.000
_cell.angle_alpha   90.00
_cell.angle_beta   90.00
_cell.angle_gamma   90.00
#
_symmetry.space_group_name_H-M   'P 1'
#
loop_
_entity.id
_entity.type
_entity.pdbx_description
1 polymer ?
#
loop_
_entity_poly.entity_id
_entity_poly.type
_entity_poly.pdbx_seq_one_letter_code
_entity_poly.pdbx_strand_id
1 'polypeptide(L)'
;MSQEIAEVNQTGLTKEVLLKVRQLKTKIEEHDRLKHEPIAVIGMGCRFPDRVNSPQEYWQLLEKGIDAISEAPSDRFTKNQKYGGF
;
A
#
# COMPACT_ATOMS: atom_id res chain seq x y z
N MET A 1 16.58 63.79 -18.66
CA MET A 1 15.32 63.19 -18.18
C MET A 1 15.26 61.72 -18.60
N SER A 2 16.27 60.94 -18.21
CA SER A 2 16.41 59.53 -18.59
C SER A 2 17.32 58.85 -17.56
N GLN A 3 16.88 58.80 -16.30
CA GLN A 3 17.56 57.98 -15.30
C GLN A 3 17.24 56.51 -15.59
N GLU A 4 18.31 55.78 -15.89
CA GLU A 4 18.65 54.58 -15.15
C GLU A 4 17.58 53.48 -15.19
N ILE A 5 17.49 52.80 -16.33
CA ILE A 5 17.01 51.43 -16.34
C ILE A 5 18.05 50.66 -15.52
N ALA A 6 17.75 50.45 -14.23
CA ALA A 6 18.49 49.56 -13.37
C ALA A 6 18.68 48.25 -14.14
N GLU A 7 19.93 47.99 -14.51
CA GLU A 7 20.34 46.82 -15.26
C GLU A 7 19.95 45.62 -14.40
N VAL A 8 18.79 45.04 -14.73
CA VAL A 8 18.26 43.87 -14.05
C VAL A 8 19.38 42.84 -14.08
N ASN A 9 19.93 42.52 -12.91
CA ASN A 9 21.01 41.54 -12.77
C ASN A 9 20.46 40.16 -13.18
N GLN A 10 20.49 39.90 -14.48
CA GLN A 10 19.94 38.70 -15.11
C GLN A 10 20.56 37.46 -14.50
N THR A 11 21.85 37.52 -14.14
CA THR A 11 22.58 36.45 -13.45
C THR A 11 21.97 36.09 -12.09
N GLY A 12 21.56 37.08 -11.29
CA GLY A 12 20.90 36.85 -9.99
C GLY A 12 19.52 36.24 -10.16
N LEU A 13 18.73 36.77 -11.09
CA LEU A 13 17.38 36.28 -11.38
C LEU A 13 17.39 34.85 -11.95
N THR A 14 18.29 34.54 -12.89
CA THR A 14 18.44 33.20 -13.46
C THR A 14 18.87 32.18 -12.40
N LYS A 15 19.79 32.56 -11.50
CA LYS A 15 20.23 31.68 -10.40
C LYS A 15 19.07 31.33 -9.47
N GLU A 16 18.26 32.32 -9.11
CA GLU A 16 17.12 32.10 -8.21
C GLU A 16 16.04 31.23 -8.84
N VAL A 17 15.66 31.51 -10.10
CA VAL A 17 14.71 30.68 -10.85
C VAL A 17 15.22 29.24 -10.97
N LEU A 18 16.50 29.04 -11.30
CA LEU A 18 17.09 27.72 -11.44
C LEU A 18 17.09 26.95 -10.12
N LEU A 19 17.43 27.62 -9.00
CA LEU A 19 17.39 27.00 -7.68
C LEU A 19 15.96 26.58 -7.31
N LYS A 20 14.95 27.38 -7.65
CA LYS A 20 13.54 27.02 -7.43
C LYS A 20 13.07 25.86 -8.29
N VAL A 21 13.43 25.82 -9.58
CA VAL A 21 13.11 24.67 -10.45
C VAL A 21 13.76 23.39 -9.92
N ARG A 22 15.02 23.45 -9.47
CA ARG A 22 15.68 22.30 -8.84
C ARG A 22 14.92 21.84 -7.58
N GLN A 23 14.56 22.77 -6.70
CA GLN A 23 13.80 22.45 -5.48
C GLN A 23 12.44 21.81 -5.79
N LEU A 24 11.72 22.31 -6.80
CA LEU A 24 10.43 21.75 -7.21
C LEU A 24 10.58 20.35 -7.81
N LYS A 25 11.60 20.12 -8.65
CA LYS A 25 11.88 18.79 -9.20
C LYS A 25 12.15 17.77 -8.10
N THR A 26 13.01 18.10 -7.15
CA THR A 26 13.27 17.23 -5.99
C THR A 26 11.98 16.97 -5.20
N LYS A 27 11.15 17.98 -4.96
CA LYS A 27 9.87 17.77 -4.25
C LYS A 27 8.90 16.84 -5.00
N ILE A 28 8.88 16.88 -6.34
CA ILE A 28 8.06 15.98 -7.14
C ILE A 28 8.58 14.55 -7.02
N GLU A 29 9.89 14.35 -7.17
CA GLU A 29 10.53 13.04 -7.04
C GLU A 29 10.31 12.43 -5.65
N GLU A 30 10.46 13.23 -4.59
CA GLU A 30 10.21 12.78 -3.21
C GLU A 30 8.74 12.40 -2.99
N HIS A 31 7.80 13.21 -3.50
CA HIS A 31 6.38 12.92 -3.37
C HIS A 31 5.96 11.70 -4.18
N ASP A 32 6.54 11.51 -5.37
CA ASP A 32 6.31 10.33 -6.19
C ASP A 32 6.90 9.07 -5.55
N ARG A 33 8.10 9.17 -4.97
CA ARG A 33 8.73 8.08 -4.21
C ARG A 33 7.87 7.67 -3.02
N LEU A 34 7.42 8.62 -2.21
CA LEU A 34 6.60 8.33 -1.02
C LEU A 34 5.26 7.70 -1.37
N LYS A 35 4.67 8.07 -2.52
CA LYS A 35 3.41 7.48 -2.99
C LYS A 35 3.55 6.06 -3.50
N HIS A 36 4.71 5.74 -4.07
CA HIS A 36 4.97 4.45 -4.70
C HIS A 36 6.00 3.61 -3.94
N GLU A 37 6.29 3.99 -2.69
CA GLU A 37 7.22 3.26 -1.84
C GLU A 37 6.66 1.84 -1.60
N PRO A 38 7.38 0.79 -2.00
CA PRO A 38 6.88 -0.57 -1.82
C PRO A 38 6.74 -0.92 -0.34
N ILE A 39 5.59 -1.48 0.03
CA ILE A 39 5.35 -1.95 1.40
C ILE A 39 5.79 -3.40 1.51
N ALA A 40 6.81 -3.66 2.34
CA ALA A 40 7.30 -5.00 2.60
C ALA A 40 6.38 -5.77 3.56
N VAL A 41 5.96 -6.97 3.17
CA VAL A 41 5.31 -7.93 4.09
C VAL A 41 6.40 -8.73 4.80
N ILE A 42 6.69 -8.37 6.05
CA ILE A 42 7.79 -8.98 6.83
C ILE A 42 7.37 -10.18 7.68
N GLY A 43 6.07 -10.49 7.73
CA GLY A 43 5.55 -11.61 8.50
C GLY A 43 4.08 -11.86 8.23
N MET A 44 3.63 -13.10 8.48
CA MET A 44 2.25 -13.53 8.32
C MET A 44 1.90 -14.65 9.31
N GLY A 45 0.63 -14.71 9.68
CA GLY A 45 0.05 -15.78 10.49
C GLY A 45 -1.41 -15.98 10.10
N CYS A 46 -1.88 -17.22 10.19
CA CYS A 46 -3.24 -17.54 9.76
C CYS A 46 -3.85 -18.71 10.55
N ARG A 47 -5.19 -18.76 10.50
CA ARG A 47 -6.04 -19.86 10.96
C ARG A 47 -7.12 -20.04 9.91
N PHE A 48 -7.00 -21.09 9.12
CA PHE A 48 -7.93 -21.42 8.04
C PHE A 48 -8.73 -22.69 8.39
N PRO A 49 -9.79 -23.00 7.62
CA PRO A 49 -10.49 -24.27 7.74
C PRO A 49 -9.55 -25.48 7.61
N ASP A 50 -10.07 -26.65 7.97
CA ASP A 50 -9.32 -27.92 7.95
C ASP A 50 -8.04 -27.92 8.81
N ARG A 51 -8.09 -27.22 9.96
CA ARG A 51 -7.02 -27.18 10.98
C ARG A 51 -5.69 -26.59 10.47
N VAL A 52 -5.73 -25.79 9.41
CA VAL A 52 -4.56 -25.06 8.92
C VAL A 52 -4.24 -23.88 9.85
N ASN A 53 -3.10 -23.96 10.51
CA ASN A 53 -2.65 -23.07 11.58
C ASN A 53 -1.32 -22.37 11.26
N SER A 54 -0.83 -22.46 10.02
CA SER A 54 0.35 -21.70 9.61
C SER A 54 0.32 -21.36 8.12
N PRO A 55 1.05 -20.33 7.69
CA PRO A 55 1.21 -20.01 6.28
C PRO A 55 1.72 -21.18 5.44
N GLN A 56 2.61 -22.01 6.01
CA GLN A 56 3.15 -23.19 5.33
C GLN A 56 2.07 -24.25 5.09
N GLU A 57 1.25 -24.54 6.10
CA GLU A 57 0.13 -25.47 5.97
C GLU A 57 -0.91 -24.94 4.97
N TYR A 58 -1.15 -23.62 4.97
CA TYR A 58 -2.04 -22.99 3.99
C TYR A 58 -1.51 -23.14 2.57
N TRP A 59 -0.22 -22.91 2.36
CA TRP A 59 0.40 -23.09 1.06
C TRP A 59 0.28 -24.54 0.57
N GLN A 60 0.51 -25.53 1.45
CA GLN A 60 0.33 -26.94 1.09
C GLN A 60 -1.12 -27.28 0.71
N LEU A 61 -2.11 -26.68 1.39
CA LEU A 61 -3.52 -26.85 1.07
C LEU A 61 -3.83 -26.33 -0.35
N LEU A 62 -3.35 -25.13 -0.67
CA LEU A 62 -3.51 -24.52 -1.98
C LEU A 62 -2.82 -25.30 -3.09
N GLU A 63 -1.55 -25.69 -2.87
CA GLU A 63 -0.76 -26.46 -3.83
C GLU A 63 -1.41 -27.80 -4.16
N LYS A 64 -2.01 -28.45 -3.17
CA LYS A 64 -2.74 -29.72 -3.33
C LYS A 64 -4.17 -29.53 -3.86
N GLY A 65 -4.67 -28.30 -3.98
CA GLY A 65 -6.02 -27.99 -4.45
C GLY A 65 -7.12 -28.59 -3.58
N ILE A 66 -6.90 -28.67 -2.27
CA ILE A 66 -7.85 -29.30 -1.33
C ILE A 66 -9.04 -28.37 -1.11
N ASP A 67 -10.26 -28.91 -1.27
CA ASP A 67 -11.49 -28.24 -0.84
C ASP A 67 -11.65 -28.38 0.67
N ALA A 68 -11.61 -27.24 1.37
CA ALA A 68 -11.73 -27.16 2.82
C ALA A 68 -13.14 -26.78 3.31
N ILE A 69 -14.12 -26.73 2.41
CA ILE A 69 -15.51 -26.45 2.76
C ILE A 69 -16.08 -27.64 3.54
N SER A 70 -16.74 -27.36 4.66
CA SER A 70 -17.37 -28.36 5.51
C SER A 70 -18.73 -27.87 6.00
N GLU A 71 -19.56 -28.81 6.44
CA GLU A 71 -20.78 -28.44 7.15
C GLU A 71 -20.45 -27.64 8.41
N ALA A 72 -21.30 -26.67 8.73
CA ALA A 72 -21.24 -25.91 9.95
C ALA A 72 -21.20 -26.84 11.18
N PRO A 73 -20.21 -26.71 12.08
CA PRO A 73 -20.18 -27.49 13.31
C PRO A 73 -21.43 -27.21 14.16
N SER A 74 -22.04 -28.27 14.72
CA SER A 74 -23.31 -28.18 15.46
C SER A 74 -23.23 -27.32 16.73
N ASP A 75 -22.03 -27.08 17.24
CA ASP A 75 -21.74 -26.22 18.39
C ASP A 75 -21.60 -24.74 18.01
N ARG A 76 -21.54 -24.39 16.71
CA ARG A 76 -21.52 -22.98 16.27
C ARG A 76 -22.91 -22.34 16.17
N PHE A 77 -23.98 -23.15 16.11
CA PHE A 77 -25.35 -22.69 15.93
C PHE A 77 -26.26 -23.25 17.04
N THR A 78 -27.36 -22.55 17.35
CA THR A 78 -28.37 -23.06 18.29
C THR A 78 -29.15 -24.22 17.66
N LYS A 79 -29.65 -25.15 18.49
CA LYS A 79 -30.08 -26.51 18.11
C LYS A 79 -31.10 -26.65 16.96
N ASN A 80 -31.72 -25.57 16.48
CA ASN A 80 -32.73 -25.61 15.41
C ASN A 80 -32.47 -24.62 14.24
N GLN A 81 -31.32 -23.94 14.19
CA GLN A 81 -31.00 -22.97 13.13
C GLN A 81 -29.87 -23.49 12.25
N LYS A 82 -30.21 -24.40 11.31
CA LYS A 82 -29.25 -24.95 10.35
C LYS A 82 -29.21 -24.19 9.02
N TYR A 83 -30.33 -23.61 8.58
CA TYR A 83 -30.42 -22.76 7.38
C TYR A 83 -31.58 -21.77 7.52
N GLY A 84 -31.37 -20.49 7.14
CA GLY A 84 -32.41 -19.46 7.11
C GLY A 84 -32.86 -18.95 8.49
N GLY A 85 -32.42 -17.75 8.86
CA GLY A 85 -32.90 -17.03 10.03
C GLY A 85 -32.65 -15.54 9.85
N PHE A 86 -33.58 -14.91 9.14
CA PHE A 86 -33.84 -13.47 9.22
C PHE A 86 -35.16 -13.28 9.95
#